data_AF-A0A6M1KZI5-F1
#
_entry.id   AF-A0A6M1KZI5-F1
#
_cell.length_a   1.000
_cell.length_b   1.000
_cell.length_c   1.000
_cell.angle_alpha   90.00
_cell.angle_beta   90.00
_cell.angle_gamma   90.00
#
_symmetry.space_group_name_H-M   'P 1'
#
loop_
_entity.id
_entity.type
_entity.pdbx_description
1 polymer ?
#
loop_
_entity_poly.entity_id
_entity_poly.type
_entity_poly.pdbx_seq_one_letter_code
_entity_poly.pdbx_strand_id
1 'polypeptide(L)' 'MSRRYPLPRPTNDARFTFGLVLDVAQVLAEHGNPSMAESYDGCGADLLALQQALFSLIYGTDVPEGHLS' A
#
# COMPACT_ATOMS: atom_id res chain seq x y z
N MET A 1 -14.31 -19.58 3.20
CA MET A 1 -13.35 -18.71 3.92
C MET A 1 -13.77 -17.27 3.72
N SER A 2 -13.86 -16.47 4.79
CA SER A 2 -14.09 -15.02 4.68
C SER A 2 -12.82 -14.30 4.22
N ARG A 3 -12.97 -13.18 3.50
CA ARG A 3 -11.83 -12.32 3.12
C ARG A 3 -11.21 -11.72 4.38
N ARG A 4 -9.87 -11.66 4.43
CA ARG A 4 -9.12 -11.13 5.59
C ARG A 4 -8.79 -9.64 5.48
N TYR A 5 -9.00 -9.06 4.30
CA TYR A 5 -8.82 -7.65 3.99
C TYR A 5 -10.12 -7.07 3.42
N PRO A 6 -10.37 -5.77 3.60
CA PRO A 6 -9.49 -4.82 4.28
C PRO A 6 -9.52 -4.93 5.82
N LEU A 7 -8.48 -4.42 6.48
CA LEU A 7 -8.35 -4.32 7.94
C LEU A 7 -8.75 -2.92 8.43
N PRO A 8 -9.21 -2.76 9.68
CA PRO A 8 -9.36 -1.43 10.29
C PRO A 8 -8.03 -0.68 10.28
N ARG A 9 -8.06 0.62 9.94
CA ARG A 9 -6.86 1.46 9.89
C ARG A 9 -6.40 1.81 11.30
N PRO A 10 -5.18 1.42 11.73
CA PRO A 10 -4.62 1.90 12.98
C PRO A 10 -4.11 3.35 12.82
N THR A 11 -4.17 4.15 13.90
CA THR A 11 -3.74 5.55 13.91
C THR A 11 -2.26 5.72 13.57
N ASN A 12 -1.43 4.74 13.92
CA ASN A 12 -0.01 4.70 13.61
C ASN A 12 0.37 3.27 13.21
N ASP A 13 0.53 3.02 11.91
CA ASP A 13 1.01 1.70 11.42
C ASP A 13 2.49 1.78 11.08
N ALA A 14 3.34 1.31 11.99
CA ALA A 14 4.77 1.20 11.75
C ALA A 14 5.13 0.15 10.68
N ARG A 15 4.19 -0.72 10.28
CA ARG A 15 4.43 -1.77 9.28
C ARG A 15 4.25 -1.24 7.85
N PHE A 16 3.41 -0.23 7.65
CA PHE A 16 3.15 0.34 6.33
C PHE A 16 4.15 1.46 6.03
N THR A 17 5.30 1.08 5.49
CA THR A 17 6.42 1.98 5.20
C THR A 17 6.62 2.17 3.70
N PHE A 18 7.38 3.20 3.32
CA PHE A 18 7.83 3.35 1.94
C PHE A 18 8.73 2.18 1.48
N GLY A 19 9.46 1.55 2.41
CA GLY A 19 10.26 0.36 2.12
C GLY A 19 9.41 -0.81 1.61
N LEU A 20 8.23 -1.04 2.21
CA LEU A 20 7.29 -2.06 1.74
C LEU A 20 6.85 -1.82 0.28
N VAL A 21 6.69 -0.55 -0.12
CA VAL A 21 6.32 -0.21 -1.50
C VAL A 21 7.44 -0.58 -2.47
N LEU A 22 8.69 -0.31 -2.10
CA LEU A 22 9.86 -0.70 -2.88
C LEU A 22 10.01 -2.21 -2.98
N ASP A 23 9.77 -2.94 -1.88
CA ASP A 23 9.82 -4.41 -1.88
C ASP A 23 8.78 -5.00 -2.84
N VAL A 24 7.56 -4.45 -2.86
CA VAL A 24 6.51 -4.88 -3.79
C VAL A 24 6.86 -4.51 -5.23
N ALA A 25 7.39 -3.31 -5.47
CA ALA A 25 7.86 -2.89 -6.79
C ALA A 25 8.94 -3.82 -7.34
N GLN A 26 9.86 -4.25 -6.48
CA GLN A 26 10.91 -5.22 -6.82
C GLN A 26 10.30 -6.58 -7.21
N VAL A 27 9.34 -7.10 -6.45
CA VAL A 27 8.63 -8.35 -6.79
C VAL A 27 7.92 -8.22 -8.14
N LEU A 28 7.25 -7.11 -8.41
CA LEU A 28 6.60 -6.88 -9.71
C LEU A 28 7.62 -6.94 -10.86
N ALA A 29 8.79 -6.33 -10.68
CA ALA A 29 9.88 -6.34 -11.65
C ALA A 29 10.42 -7.76 -11.89
N GLU A 30 10.60 -8.55 -10.83
CA GLU A 30 11.04 -9.95 -10.92
C GLU A 30 10.05 -10.84 -11.68
N HIS A 31 8.76 -10.48 -11.70
CA HIS A 31 7.74 -11.12 -12.50
C HIS A 31 7.62 -10.58 -13.94
N GLY A 32 8.52 -9.70 -14.36
CA GLY A 32 8.60 -9.19 -15.73
C GLY A 32 7.83 -7.89 -15.98
N ASN A 33 7.35 -7.22 -14.93
CA ASN A 33 6.83 -5.86 -15.07
C ASN A 33 7.98 -4.85 -15.16
N PRO A 34 7.75 -3.63 -15.69
CA PRO A 34 8.72 -2.56 -15.63
C PRO A 34 9.17 -2.27 -14.19
N SER A 35 10.47 -2.08 -13.99
CA SER A 35 11.02 -1.71 -12.69
C SER A 35 10.57 -0.30 -12.31
N MET A 36 9.95 -0.16 -11.13
CA MET A 36 9.65 1.14 -10.52
C MET A 36 10.77 1.61 -9.58
N ALA A 37 11.77 0.75 -9.32
CA ALA A 37 12.91 1.05 -8.45
C ALA A 37 14.07 1.71 -9.22
N GLU A 38 14.07 1.61 -10.55
CA GLU A 38 15.02 2.31 -11.41
C GLU A 38 14.63 3.79 -11.57
N SER A 39 15.62 4.65 -11.79
CA SER A 39 15.37 6.08 -12.00
C SER A 39 14.91 6.32 -13.45
N TYR A 40 13.65 6.65 -13.62
CA TYR A 40 13.06 7.14 -14.87
C TYR A 40 12.08 8.29 -14.60
N ASP A 41 11.73 9.05 -15.64
CA ASP A 41 10.75 10.13 -15.53
C ASP A 41 9.36 9.56 -15.19
N GLY A 42 8.83 9.90 -14.01
CA GLY A 42 7.56 9.37 -13.51
C GLY A 42 7.66 8.28 -12.44
N CYS A 43 8.86 7.76 -12.13
CA CYS A 43 9.00 6.67 -11.15
C CYS A 43 8.41 6.99 -9.77
N GLY A 44 8.54 8.24 -9.30
CA GLY A 44 7.95 8.69 -8.04
C GLY A 44 6.41 8.70 -8.05
N ALA A 45 5.79 9.01 -9.19
CA ALA A 45 4.34 8.99 -9.33
C ALA A 45 3.81 7.56 -9.32
N ASP A 46 4.50 6.63 -9.99
CA ASP A 46 4.16 5.21 -10.01
C ASP A 46 4.31 4.57 -8.62
N LEU A 47 5.38 4.88 -7.90
CA LEU A 47 5.58 4.42 -6.51
C LEU A 47 4.50 4.95 -5.58
N LEU A 48 4.08 6.21 -5.73
CA LEU A 48 2.97 6.77 -4.96
C LEU A 48 1.64 6.07 -5.29
N ALA A 49 1.37 5.81 -6.57
CA ALA A 49 0.17 5.10 -6.99
C ALA A 49 0.15 3.66 -6.43
N LEU A 50 1.30 2.97 -6.45
CA LEU A 50 1.45 1.64 -5.85
C LEU A 50 1.21 1.70 -4.33
N GLN A 51 1.76 2.69 -3.65
CA GLN A 51 1.52 2.90 -2.22
C GLN A 51 0.03 3.08 -1.91
N GLN A 52 -0.68 3.91 -2.68
CA GLN A 52 -2.11 4.14 -2.50
C GLN A 52 -2.93 2.86 -2.75
N ALA A 53 -2.60 2.11 -3.81
CA ALA A 53 -3.27 0.85 -4.12
C ALA A 53 -3.08 -0.19 -3.00
N LEU A 54 -1.85 -0.36 -2.49
CA LEU A 54 -1.55 -1.23 -1.36
C LEU A 54 -2.29 -0.78 -0.10
N PHE A 55 -2.30 0.52 0.16
CA PHE A 55 -3.00 1.09 1.31
C PHE A 55 -4.51 0.79 1.26
N SER A 56 -5.15 1.02 0.11
CA SER A 56 -6.58 0.73 -0.10
C SER A 56 -6.92 -0.75 -0.09
N LEU A 57 -5.99 -1.62 -0.49
CA LEU A 57 -6.15 -3.07 -0.39
C LEU A 57 -6.08 -3.55 1.06
N ILE A 58 -5.10 -3.04 1.83
CA ILE A 58 -4.81 -3.48 3.19
C ILE A 58 -5.80 -2.87 4.19
N TYR A 59 -6.17 -1.60 4.03
CA TYR A 59 -6.97 -0.86 5.00
C TYR A 59 -8.34 -0.47 4.47
N GLY A 60 -9.33 -0.58 5.34
CA GLY A 60 -10.71 -0.24 5.07
C GLY A 60 -10.96 1.23 5.39
N THR A 61 -11.97 1.81 4.77
CA THR A 61 -12.44 3.17 5.05
C THR A 61 -13.21 3.30 6.37
N ASP A 62 -13.22 2.27 7.23
CA ASP A 62 -13.97 2.29 8.48
C ASP A 62 -13.40 3.33 9.46
N VAL A 63 -14.09 4.47 9.48
CA VAL A 63 -14.19 5.37 10.62
C VAL A 63 -14.73 4.52 11.79
N PRO A 64 -14.12 4.54 12.98
CA PRO A 64 -14.75 3.89 14.12
C PRO A 64 -16.07 4.60 14.41
N GLU A 65 -17.21 4.00 14.06
CA GLU A 65 -18.51 4.32 14.63
C GLU A 65 -18.47 3.95 16.11
N GLY A 66 -18.00 4.89 16.94
CA GLY A 66 -17.81 4.59 18.35
C GLY A 66 -17.28 5.72 19.20
N HIS A 67 -17.70 6.97 18.97
CA HIS A 67 -17.60 8.00 20.03
C HIS A 67 -18.51 9.21 19.79
N LEU A 68 -19.82 9.07 19.99
CA LEU A 68 -20.66 10.17 20.46
C LEU A 68 -21.65 9.60 21.47
N SER A 69 -21.29 9.70 22.75
CA SER A 69 -22.23 9.64 23.88
C SER A 69 -22.92 10.98 24.06
#